data_AF-A0A2P6WCD3-F1
#
_entry.id   AF-A0A2P6WCD3-F1
#
_cell.length_a   1.000
_cell.length_b   1.000
_cell.length_c   1.000
_cell.angle_alpha   90.00
_cell.angle_beta   90.00
_cell.angle_gamma   90.00
#
_symmetry.space_group_name_H-M   'P 1'
#
loop_
_entity.id
_entity.type
_entity.pdbx_description
1 polymer ?
#
loop_
_entity_poly.entity_id
_entity_poly.type
_entity_poly.pdbx_seq_one_letter_code
_entity_poly.pdbx_strand_id
1 'polypeptide(L)' 'MFARSSHDPPNERIKRQYFAFLKEAKRHSEPTVDTAAKALARFEVYTKHRDFKLFHVEQA' A
#
# COMPACT_ATOMS: atom_id res chain seq x y z
N MET A 1 -0.75 20.95 -14.15
CA MET A 1 -1.98 20.23 -13.72
C MET A 1 -1.63 19.45 -12.46
N PHE A 2 -2.20 19.83 -11.31
CA PHE A 2 -1.97 19.11 -10.06
C PHE A 2 -2.74 17.78 -10.10
N ALA A 3 -2.01 16.66 -10.00
CA ALA A 3 -2.61 15.36 -9.85
C ALA A 3 -3.43 15.36 -8.55
N ARG A 4 -4.75 15.17 -8.68
CA ARG A 4 -5.63 14.91 -7.55
C ARG A 4 -5.15 13.60 -6.94
N SER A 5 -4.53 13.65 -5.77
CA SER A 5 -4.24 12.46 -4.97
C SER A 5 -5.57 11.89 -4.49
N SER A 6 -6.24 11.14 -5.36
CA SER A 6 -7.45 10.38 -5.03
C SER A 6 -7.01 9.21 -4.17
N HIS A 7 -6.77 9.47 -2.89
CA HIS A 7 -6.61 8.44 -1.88
C HIS A 7 -7.95 7.72 -1.72
N ASP A 8 -8.07 6.53 -2.31
CA ASP A 8 -9.25 5.69 -2.16
C ASP A 8 -9.35 5.24 -0.68
N PRO A 9 -10.40 5.63 0.08
CA PRO A 9 -10.50 5.32 1.51
C PRO A 9 -10.38 3.82 1.84
N PRO A 10 -10.97 2.89 1.05
CA PRO A 10 -10.66 1.47 1.05
C PRO A 10 -9.17 1.11 1.05
N ASN A 11 -8.37 1.71 0.19
CA ASN A 11 -6.93 1.43 0.08
C ASN A 11 -6.20 1.85 1.34
N GLU A 12 -6.52 3.02 1.89
CA GLU A 12 -5.95 3.48 3.17
C GLU A 12 -6.24 2.51 4.32
N ARG A 13 -7.44 1.92 4.36
CA ARG A 13 -7.78 0.90 5.37
C ARG A 13 -6.94 -0.36 5.20
N ILE A 14 -6.75 -0.83 3.96
CA ILE A 14 -5.93 -2.01 3.65
C ILE A 14 -4.46 -1.76 4.03
N LYS A 15 -3.91 -0.57 3.71
CA LYS A 15 -2.53 -0.20 4.10
C LYS A 15 -2.34 -0.25 5.61
N ARG A 16 -3.27 0.34 6.37
CA ARG A 16 -3.20 0.33 7.85
C ARG A 16 -3.17 -1.09 8.41
N GLN A 17 -4.04 -1.97 7.91
CA GLN A 17 -4.06 -3.38 8.32
C GLN A 17 -2.76 -4.11 7.96
N TYR A 18 -2.23 -3.86 6.76
CA TYR A 18 -0.99 -4.47 6.31
C TYR A 18 0.22 -4.02 7.14
N PHE A 19 0.36 -2.72 7.44
CA PHE A 19 1.45 -2.22 8.28
C PHE A 19 1.35 -2.74 9.72
N ALA A 20 0.14 -2.82 10.28
CA ALA A 20 -0.07 -3.45 11.58
C ALA A 20 0.34 -4.92 11.57
N PHE A 21 -0.01 -5.67 10.51
CA PHE A 21 0.42 -7.06 10.35
C PHE A 21 1.95 -7.22 10.28
N LEU A 22 2.64 -6.35 9.53
CA LEU A 22 4.10 -6.41 9.45
C LEU A 22 4.78 -6.12 10.80
N LYS A 23 4.27 -5.15 11.56
CA LYS A 23 4.80 -4.82 12.90
C LYS A 23 4.48 -5.89 13.94
N GLU A 24 3.21 -6.25 14.06
CA GLU A 24 2.71 -7.07 15.18
C GLU A 24 2.90 -8.57 14.91
N ALA A 25 2.50 -9.06 13.74
CA ALA A 25 2.52 -10.51 13.45
C ALA A 25 3.89 -10.98 12.96
N LYS A 26 4.58 -10.17 12.14
CA LYS A 26 5.91 -10.51 11.61
C LYS A 26 7.07 -9.97 12.45
N ARG A 27 6.79 -9.15 13.48
CA ARG A 27 7.80 -8.48 14.32
C ARG A 27 8.89 -7.81 13.50
N HIS A 28 8.52 -7.23 12.35
CA HIS A 28 9.47 -6.53 11.51
C HIS A 28 9.90 -5.22 12.16
N SER A 29 11.18 -4.89 11.97
CA SER A 29 11.73 -3.61 12.37
C SER A 29 11.11 -2.48 11.55
N GLU A 30 11.10 -1.27 12.11
CA GLU A 30 10.57 -0.08 11.44
C GLU A 30 11.15 0.15 10.04
N PRO A 31 12.46 -0.05 9.78
CA PRO A 31 13.04 0.13 8.44
C PRO A 31 12.43 -0.81 7.37
N THR A 32 12.05 -2.03 7.77
CA THR A 32 11.41 -2.99 6.86
C THR A 32 10.01 -2.56 6.50
N VAL A 33 9.25 -2.05 7.49
CA VAL A 33 7.91 -1.50 7.28
C VAL A 33 7.97 -0.25 6.40
N ASP A 34 8.97 0.60 6.61
CA ASP A 34 9.22 1.79 5.80
C ASP A 34 9.53 1.45 4.33
N THR A 35 10.31 0.39 4.11
CA THR A 35 10.60 -0.11 2.76
C THR A 35 9.33 -0.60 2.08
N ALA A 36 8.49 -1.34 2.79
CA ALA A 36 7.19 -1.79 2.29
C ALA A 36 6.25 -0.60 1.98
N ALA A 37 6.23 0.44 2.83
CA ALA A 37 5.46 1.65 2.60
C ALA A 37 5.91 2.39 1.33
N LYS A 38 7.23 2.50 1.11
CA LYS A 38 7.79 3.10 -0.12
C LYS A 38 7.43 2.31 -1.37
N ALA A 39 7.43 0.97 -1.29
CA ALA A 39 7.04 0.12 -2.41
C ALA A 39 5.55 0.29 -2.75
N LEU A 40 4.68 0.32 -1.74
CA LEU A 40 3.25 0.56 -1.91
C LEU A 40 2.96 1.93 -2.51
N ALA A 41 3.65 2.99 -2.07
CA ALA A 41 3.48 4.33 -2.63
C ALA A 41 3.83 4.38 -4.13
N ARG A 42 4.91 3.69 -4.56
CA ARG A 42 5.26 3.58 -5.98
C ARG A 42 4.21 2.81 -6.78
N PHE A 43 3.69 1.74 -6.20
CA PHE A 43 2.64 0.93 -6.82
C PHE A 43 1.33 1.71 -7.00
N GLU A 44 0.93 2.51 -6.01
CA GLU A 44 -0.25 3.39 -6.10
C GLU A 44 -0.10 4.42 -7.23
N VAL A 45 1.08 5.03 -7.37
CA VAL A 45 1.35 5.98 -8.45
C VAL A 45 1.28 5.28 -9.81
N TYR A 46 1.90 4.10 -9.94
CA TYR A 46 1.88 3.31 -11.18
C TYR A 46 0.46 2.91 -11.60
N THR A 47 -0.35 2.49 -10.64
CA THR A 47 -1.73 2.03 -10.88
C THR A 47 -2.76 3.16 -10.94
N LYS A 48 -2.36 4.40 -10.66
CA LYS A 48 -3.22 5.60 -10.54
C LYS A 48 -4.25 5.48 -9.41
N HIS A 49 -3.82 4.98 -8.26
CA HIS A 49 -4.66 4.79 -7.05
C HIS A 49 -5.90 3.91 -7.29
N ARG A 50 -5.77 2.88 -8.14
CA ARG A 50 -6.83 1.86 -8.28
C ARG A 50 -7.03 1.10 -6.97
N ASP A 51 -8.25 0.61 -6.75
CA ASP A 51 -8.57 -0.22 -5.59
C ASP A 51 -7.65 -1.44 -5.55
N PHE A 52 -6.98 -1.66 -4.41
CA PHE A 52 -6.12 -2.81 -4.19
C PHE A 52 -6.85 -4.14 -4.32
N LYS A 53 -8.16 -4.17 -4.12
CA LYS A 53 -8.98 -5.38 -4.33
C LYS A 53 -9.02 -5.84 -5.78
N LEU A 54 -8.74 -4.95 -6.73
CA LEU A 54 -8.68 -5.28 -8.15
C LEU A 54 -7.31 -5.87 -8.54
N PHE A 55 -6.35 -5.91 -7.63
CA PHE A 55 -5.07 -6.54 -7.89
C PHE A 55 -5.21 -8.07 -7.81
N HIS A 56 -5.11 -8.72 -8.98
CA HIS A 56 -4.98 -10.16 -9.06
C HIS A 56 -3.49 -10.53 -9.02
N VAL A 57 -3.11 -11.43 -8.11
CA VAL A 57 -1.72 -11.92 -7.94
C VAL A 57 -1.15 -12.48 -9.24
N GLU A 58 -2.00 -12.98 -10.14
CA GLU A 58 -1.65 -13.46 -11.48
C GLU A 58 -1.11 -12.36 -12.43
N GLN A 59 -1.25 -11.07 -12.09
CA GLN A 59 -0.73 -9.94 -12.87
C GLN A 59 0.66 -9.47 -12.41
N ALA A 60 1.24 -10.11 -11.39
CA ALA A 60 2.52 -9.74 -10.77
C ALA A 60 3.73 -10.43 -11.38
#